data_AF-A0A949P069-F1
#
_entry.id   AF-A0A949P069-F1
#
_cell.length_a   1.000
_cell.length_b   1.000
_cell.length_c   1.000
_cell.angle_alpha   90.00
_cell.angle_beta   90.00
_cell.angle_gamma   90.00
#
_symmetry.space_group_name_H-M   'P 1'
#
loop_
_entity.id
_entity.type
_entity.pdbx_description
1 polymer ?
#
loop_
_entity_poly.entity_id
_entity_poly.type
_entity_poly.pdbx_seq_one_letter_code
_entity_poly.pdbx_strand_id
1 'polypeptide(L)'
;DTVDNAYKMCSDYVCKKFKIEHESDLGYGKGYALINNEFQRVINKLAFLPYGLILISHSQERDIETRTGKHTRIVPTLPEKARKLVTGLVDLILFCDLDMKTGEDGKPVWQRVMRTKPSPNYDAGDRTGRLPEVIPLDFPSFMKAFNNTAAGAAASAARPKPEPTVSAAAKPQQ
;
A
#
# COMPACT_ATOMS: atom_id res chain seq x y z
N ASP A 1 6.26 -14.86 -2.10
CA ASP A 1 6.15 -14.16 -3.40
C ASP A 1 7.48 -13.58 -3.82
N THR A 2 7.53 -12.91 -4.98
CA THR A 2 8.78 -12.38 -5.54
C THR A 2 9.48 -11.42 -4.59
N VAL A 3 8.74 -10.47 -3.98
CA VAL A 3 9.35 -9.49 -3.06
C VAL A 3 9.69 -10.09 -1.69
N ASP A 4 8.86 -11.01 -1.17
CA ASP A 4 9.14 -11.72 0.08
C ASP A 4 10.37 -12.63 -0.06
N ASN A 5 10.51 -13.30 -1.20
CA ASN A 5 11.69 -14.09 -1.53
C ASN A 5 12.94 -13.19 -1.65
N ALA A 6 12.81 -12.02 -2.29
CA ALA A 6 13.91 -11.06 -2.37
C ALA A 6 14.37 -10.60 -0.97
N TYR A 7 13.43 -10.34 -0.05
CA TYR A 7 13.75 -10.02 1.34
C TYR A 7 14.46 -11.18 2.05
N LYS A 8 13.96 -12.43 1.87
CA LYS A 8 14.61 -13.63 2.42
C LYS A 8 16.04 -13.81 1.90
N MET A 9 16.27 -13.63 0.59
CA MET A 9 17.61 -13.71 0.02
C MET A 9 18.56 -12.63 0.58
N CYS A 10 18.04 -11.44 0.89
CA CYS A 10 18.82 -10.41 1.58
C CYS A 10 19.15 -10.83 3.02
N SER A 11 18.20 -11.47 3.71
CA SER A 11 18.42 -12.06 5.04
C SER A 11 19.55 -13.09 5.00
N ASP A 12 19.44 -14.09 4.12
CA ASP A 12 20.42 -15.16 3.98
C ASP A 12 21.82 -14.62 3.62
N TYR A 13 21.88 -13.60 2.74
CA TYR A 13 23.13 -12.94 2.40
C TYR A 13 23.77 -12.25 3.60
N VAL A 14 22.99 -11.50 4.40
CA VAL A 14 23.49 -10.83 5.61
C VAL A 14 23.94 -11.88 6.63
N CYS A 15 23.14 -12.91 6.90
CA CYS A 15 23.51 -13.95 7.84
C CYS A 15 24.83 -14.63 7.45
N LYS A 16 24.98 -14.99 6.18
CA LYS A 16 26.22 -15.57 5.64
C LYS A 16 27.41 -14.61 5.73
N LYS A 17 27.21 -13.32 5.43
CA LYS A 17 28.27 -12.30 5.48
C LYS A 17 28.81 -12.08 6.89
N PHE A 18 27.94 -12.09 7.88
CA PHE A 18 28.30 -11.88 9.29
C PHE A 18 28.57 -13.18 10.06
N LYS A 19 28.45 -14.35 9.40
CA LYS A 19 28.64 -15.68 9.99
C LYS A 19 27.74 -15.93 11.21
N ILE A 20 26.49 -15.55 11.09
CA ILE A 20 25.44 -15.78 12.09
C ILE A 20 24.37 -16.71 11.52
N GLU A 21 23.63 -17.40 12.39
CA GLU A 21 22.55 -18.29 11.97
C GLU A 21 21.22 -17.53 11.91
N HIS A 22 21.00 -16.61 12.85
CA HIS A 22 19.79 -15.81 12.92
C HIS A 22 20.12 -14.32 13.06
N GLU A 23 19.29 -13.45 12.48
CA GLU A 23 19.46 -11.99 12.56
C GLU A 23 19.40 -11.41 13.98
N SER A 24 18.98 -12.22 14.95
CA SER A 24 18.93 -11.89 16.37
C SER A 24 20.31 -11.99 17.03
N ASP A 25 21.23 -12.75 16.44
CA ASP A 25 22.56 -13.04 16.99
C ASP A 25 23.47 -11.79 17.00
N LEU A 26 23.21 -10.83 16.11
CA LEU A 26 23.95 -9.56 16.04
C LEU A 26 23.57 -8.55 17.14
N GLY A 27 22.65 -8.92 18.03
CA GLY A 27 22.21 -8.09 19.16
C GLY A 27 21.31 -6.92 18.75
N TYR A 28 20.45 -6.49 19.69
CA TYR A 28 19.59 -5.29 19.67
C TYR A 28 19.16 -4.76 18.28
N GLY A 29 18.52 -5.61 17.46
CA GLY A 29 17.95 -5.21 16.18
C GLY A 29 18.96 -4.86 15.07
N LYS A 30 20.27 -5.04 15.30
CA LYS A 30 21.31 -4.73 14.32
C LYS A 30 21.21 -5.61 13.08
N GLY A 31 20.94 -6.91 13.24
CA GLY A 31 20.75 -7.82 12.11
C GLY A 31 19.59 -7.38 11.22
N TYR A 32 18.42 -7.11 11.81
CA TYR A 32 17.28 -6.56 11.08
C TYR A 32 17.61 -5.23 10.37
N ALA A 33 18.37 -4.33 10.99
CA ALA A 33 18.78 -3.09 10.34
C ALA A 33 19.66 -3.34 9.10
N LEU A 34 20.61 -4.28 9.20
CA LEU A 34 21.48 -4.66 8.08
C LEU A 34 20.69 -5.31 6.94
N ILE A 35 19.74 -6.17 7.25
CA ILE A 35 18.86 -6.81 6.25
C ILE A 35 18.01 -5.76 5.52
N ASN A 36 17.41 -4.83 6.26
CA ASN A 36 16.62 -3.77 5.66
C ASN A 36 17.47 -2.85 4.77
N ASN A 37 18.70 -2.54 5.17
CA ASN A 37 19.63 -1.74 4.35
C ASN A 37 20.03 -2.48 3.06
N GLU A 38 20.28 -3.78 3.15
CA GLU A 38 20.60 -4.59 1.97
C GLU A 38 19.41 -4.71 1.03
N PHE A 39 18.22 -4.96 1.57
CA PHE A 39 16.97 -4.99 0.81
C PHE A 39 16.72 -3.65 0.11
N GLN A 40 16.88 -2.52 0.81
CA GLN A 40 16.79 -1.18 0.21
C GLN A 40 17.75 -1.02 -0.97
N ARG A 41 19.00 -1.43 -0.81
CA ARG A 41 20.03 -1.34 -1.85
C ARG A 41 19.62 -2.13 -3.10
N VAL A 42 19.11 -3.35 -2.94
CA VAL A 42 18.68 -4.21 -4.05
C VAL A 42 17.45 -3.65 -4.75
N ILE A 43 16.41 -3.27 -4.00
CA ILE A 43 15.17 -2.74 -4.56
C ILE A 43 15.42 -1.42 -5.30
N ASN A 44 16.22 -0.51 -4.73
CA ASN A 44 16.58 0.73 -5.42
C ASN A 44 17.33 0.48 -6.72
N LYS A 45 18.28 -0.48 -6.73
CA LYS A 45 18.97 -0.85 -7.97
C LYS A 45 18.01 -1.34 -9.05
N LEU A 46 17.03 -2.16 -8.68
CA LEU A 46 16.00 -2.63 -9.61
C LEU A 46 15.14 -1.48 -10.14
N ALA A 47 14.78 -0.53 -9.27
CA ALA A 47 13.98 0.63 -9.65
C ALA A 47 14.70 1.61 -10.59
N PHE A 48 16.05 1.64 -10.57
CA PHE A 48 16.85 2.46 -11.50
C PHE A 48 17.08 1.82 -12.87
N LEU A 49 16.67 0.56 -13.08
CA LEU A 49 16.75 -0.07 -14.40
C LEU A 49 15.64 0.50 -15.31
N PRO A 50 15.85 0.54 -16.64
CA PRO A 50 14.85 1.04 -17.60
C PRO A 50 13.71 0.03 -17.86
N TYR A 51 13.21 -0.61 -16.80
CA TYR A 51 12.15 -1.62 -16.84
C TYR A 51 11.04 -1.27 -15.84
N GLY A 52 9.81 -1.72 -16.13
CA GLY A 52 8.73 -1.67 -15.17
C GLY A 52 8.97 -2.66 -14.03
N LEU A 53 9.07 -2.16 -12.79
CA LEU A 53 9.25 -3.00 -11.61
C LEU A 53 7.89 -3.40 -11.03
N ILE A 54 7.57 -4.70 -11.08
CA ILE A 54 6.36 -5.27 -10.48
C ILE A 54 6.77 -6.13 -9.28
N LEU A 55 6.25 -5.78 -8.11
CA LEU A 55 6.50 -6.48 -6.84
C LEU A 55 5.21 -7.14 -6.39
N ILE A 56 5.26 -8.44 -6.13
CA ILE A 56 4.11 -9.25 -5.69
C ILE A 56 4.40 -9.75 -4.28
N SER A 57 3.41 -9.67 -3.39
CA SER A 57 3.41 -10.17 -2.01
C SER A 57 2.03 -10.70 -1.65
N HIS A 58 1.95 -11.76 -0.84
CA HIS A 58 0.68 -12.23 -0.28
C HIS A 58 0.14 -11.20 0.70
N SER A 59 -1.18 -11.19 0.84
CA SER A 59 -1.87 -10.43 1.88
C SER A 59 -1.97 -11.24 3.17
N GLN A 60 -1.80 -10.58 4.31
CA GLN A 60 -2.04 -11.11 5.65
C GLN A 60 -2.87 -10.10 6.44
N GLU A 61 -3.69 -10.59 7.37
CA GLU A 61 -4.36 -9.76 8.36
C GLU A 61 -3.38 -9.36 9.47
N ARG A 62 -3.40 -8.08 9.85
CA ARG A 62 -2.63 -7.54 10.96
C ARG A 62 -3.52 -6.65 11.81
N ASP A 63 -3.53 -6.94 13.10
CA ASP A 63 -4.18 -6.07 14.08
C ASP A 63 -3.33 -4.84 14.33
N ILE A 64 -3.92 -3.66 14.08
CA ILE A 64 -3.31 -2.38 14.33
C ILE A 64 -4.01 -1.76 15.53
N GLU A 65 -3.25 -1.59 16.61
CA GLU A 65 -3.70 -0.87 17.79
C GLU A 65 -3.63 0.63 17.52
N THR A 66 -4.78 1.29 17.60
CA THR A 66 -4.89 2.75 17.55
C THR A 66 -5.34 3.26 18.90
N ARG A 67 -5.17 4.57 19.14
CA ARG A 67 -5.64 5.23 20.37
C ARG A 67 -7.15 5.04 20.61
N THR A 68 -7.92 4.78 19.54
CA THR A 68 -9.38 4.60 19.54
C THR A 68 -9.82 3.14 19.54
N GLY A 69 -8.90 2.17 19.45
CA GLY A 69 -9.23 0.74 19.45
C GLY A 69 -8.34 -0.09 18.54
N LYS A 70 -8.52 -1.42 18.56
CA LYS A 70 -7.87 -2.34 17.61
C LYS A 70 -8.71 -2.44 16.34
N HIS A 71 -8.06 -2.34 15.18
CA HIS A 71 -8.70 -2.65 13.90
C HIS A 71 -7.80 -3.60 13.12
N THR A 72 -8.42 -4.57 12.45
CA THR A 72 -7.70 -5.51 11.58
C THR A 72 -7.53 -4.88 10.20
N ARG A 73 -6.31 -4.91 9.68
CA ARG A 73 -5.95 -4.39 8.37
C ARG A 73 -5.22 -5.44 7.56
N ILE A 74 -5.61 -5.56 6.29
CA ILE A 74 -4.98 -6.45 5.34
C ILE A 74 -3.77 -5.73 4.73
N VAL A 75 -2.61 -6.35 4.88
CA VAL A 75 -1.32 -5.78 4.47
C VAL A 75 -0.44 -6.84 3.81
N PRO A 76 0.58 -6.46 3.03
CA PRO A 76 1.58 -7.40 2.53
C PRO A 76 2.25 -8.22 3.65
N THR A 77 2.68 -9.44 3.33
CA THR A 77 3.45 -10.32 4.24
C THR A 77 4.83 -9.77 4.60
N LEU A 78 5.33 -8.82 3.81
CA LEU A 78 6.58 -8.12 4.06
C LEU A 78 6.68 -7.56 5.49
N PRO A 79 7.86 -7.65 6.13
CA PRO A 79 8.12 -6.98 7.41
C PRO A 79 7.85 -5.48 7.34
N GLU A 80 7.36 -4.89 8.44
CA GLU A 80 6.85 -3.51 8.45
C GLU A 80 7.83 -2.48 7.86
N LYS A 81 9.12 -2.58 8.19
CA LYS A 81 10.16 -1.67 7.67
C LYS A 81 10.35 -1.82 6.16
N ALA A 82 10.43 -3.05 5.67
CA ALA A 82 10.54 -3.36 4.24
C ALA A 82 9.28 -2.92 3.49
N ARG A 83 8.09 -3.15 4.05
CA ARG A 83 6.82 -2.69 3.50
C ARG A 83 6.80 -1.17 3.36
N LYS A 84 7.11 -0.41 4.41
CA LYS A 84 7.16 1.07 4.37
C LYS A 84 8.10 1.58 3.29
N LEU A 85 9.24 0.93 3.10
CA LEU A 85 10.18 1.25 2.04
C LEU A 85 9.57 1.04 0.66
N VAL A 86 8.99 -0.14 0.40
CA VAL A 86 8.37 -0.47 -0.89
C VAL A 86 7.20 0.47 -1.17
N THR A 87 6.31 0.71 -0.20
CA THR A 87 5.19 1.66 -0.30
C THR A 87 5.65 3.08 -0.66
N GLY A 88 6.80 3.52 -0.14
CA GLY A 88 7.39 4.82 -0.46
C GLY A 88 7.97 4.88 -1.88
N LEU A 89 8.38 3.75 -2.45
CA LEU A 89 9.01 3.66 -3.76
C LEU A 89 7.99 3.51 -4.91
N VAL A 90 6.96 2.69 -4.72
CA VAL A 90 6.04 2.33 -5.82
C VAL A 90 5.01 3.43 -6.11
N ASP A 91 4.61 3.53 -7.38
CA ASP A 91 3.57 4.46 -7.84
C ASP A 91 2.15 3.92 -7.66
N LEU A 92 2.01 2.60 -7.75
CA LEU A 92 0.75 1.88 -7.64
C LEU A 92 0.87 0.77 -6.60
N ILE A 93 -0.17 0.63 -5.77
CA ILE A 93 -0.36 -0.45 -4.80
C ILE A 93 -1.74 -1.03 -5.09
N LEU A 94 -1.75 -2.21 -5.70
CA LEU A 94 -2.97 -2.89 -6.13
C LEU A 94 -3.26 -4.03 -5.16
N PHE A 95 -4.36 -3.94 -4.43
CA PHE A 95 -4.80 -5.02 -3.54
C PHE A 95 -5.77 -5.93 -4.29
N CYS A 96 -5.37 -7.17 -4.54
CA CYS A 96 -6.20 -8.16 -5.24
C CYS A 96 -7.09 -8.88 -4.23
N ASP A 97 -8.41 -8.86 -4.45
CA ASP A 97 -9.43 -9.32 -3.51
C ASP A 97 -10.57 -10.06 -4.22
N LEU A 98 -11.39 -10.79 -3.47
CA LEU A 98 -12.65 -11.37 -3.93
C LEU A 98 -13.81 -10.49 -3.44
N ASP A 99 -14.44 -9.78 -4.37
CA ASP A 99 -15.59 -8.93 -4.09
C ASP A 99 -16.88 -9.74 -4.24
N MET A 100 -17.70 -9.77 -3.19
CA MET A 100 -19.01 -10.42 -3.21
C MET A 100 -20.05 -9.45 -3.78
N LYS A 101 -20.70 -9.84 -4.86
CA LYS A 101 -21.86 -9.13 -5.41
C LYS A 101 -23.09 -10.02 -5.38
N THR A 102 -24.25 -9.42 -5.18
CA THR A 102 -25.52 -10.13 -5.35
C THR A 102 -25.79 -10.28 -6.84
N GLY A 103 -25.83 -11.52 -7.33
CA GLY A 103 -26.21 -11.83 -8.70
C GLY A 103 -27.70 -11.59 -8.95
N GLU A 104 -28.11 -11.59 -10.22
CA GLU A 104 -29.50 -11.38 -10.63
C GLU A 104 -30.48 -12.38 -9.99
N ASP A 105 -30.01 -13.61 -9.71
CA ASP A 105 -30.77 -14.67 -9.02
C ASP A 105 -30.82 -14.51 -7.49
N GLY A 106 -30.33 -13.39 -6.94
CA GLY A 106 -30.21 -13.17 -5.49
C GLY A 106 -29.09 -13.96 -4.80
N LYS A 107 -28.32 -14.76 -5.54
CA LYS A 107 -27.20 -15.57 -5.00
C LYS A 107 -25.89 -14.77 -4.96
N PRO A 108 -25.00 -15.04 -3.99
CA PRO A 108 -23.69 -14.39 -3.93
C PRO A 108 -22.81 -14.86 -5.09
N VAL A 109 -22.28 -13.90 -5.85
CA VAL A 109 -21.31 -14.11 -6.93
C VAL A 109 -20.01 -13.44 -6.51
N TRP A 110 -18.94 -14.23 -6.45
CA TRP A 110 -17.60 -13.74 -6.11
C TRP A 110 -16.83 -13.36 -7.36
N GLN A 111 -16.37 -12.12 -7.44
CA GLN A 111 -15.57 -11.62 -8.54
C GLN A 111 -14.17 -11.24 -8.05
N ARG A 112 -13.14 -11.66 -8.79
CA ARG A 112 -11.77 -11.20 -8.52
C ARG A 112 -11.63 -9.74 -8.95
N VAL A 113 -11.15 -8.90 -8.06
CA VAL A 113 -10.97 -7.46 -8.28
C VAL A 113 -9.60 -6.99 -7.82
N MET A 114 -9.19 -5.83 -8.31
CA MET A 114 -8.08 -5.02 -7.81
C MET A 114 -8.65 -3.74 -7.20
N ARG A 115 -8.33 -3.49 -5.94
CA ARG A 115 -8.61 -2.25 -5.24
C ARG A 115 -7.41 -1.32 -5.40
N THR A 116 -7.65 -0.07 -5.81
CA THR A 116 -6.57 0.87 -6.19
C THR A 116 -6.48 2.11 -5.31
N LYS A 117 -7.45 2.30 -4.40
CA LYS A 117 -7.53 3.45 -3.51
C LYS A 117 -7.31 3.04 -2.05
N PRO A 118 -6.72 3.90 -1.22
CA PRO A 118 -6.44 3.59 0.17
C PRO A 118 -7.73 3.36 0.95
N SER A 119 -7.69 2.41 1.90
CA SER A 119 -8.80 2.08 2.79
C SER A 119 -8.29 1.87 4.22
N PRO A 120 -9.13 2.08 5.25
CA PRO A 120 -8.79 1.67 6.61
C PRO A 120 -8.48 0.18 6.75
N ASN A 121 -9.10 -0.65 5.90
CA ASN A 121 -9.09 -2.11 6.06
C ASN A 121 -8.02 -2.81 5.21
N TYR A 122 -7.42 -2.14 4.22
CA TYR A 122 -6.41 -2.73 3.35
C TYR A 122 -5.43 -1.70 2.77
N ASP A 123 -4.23 -2.15 2.42
CA ASP A 123 -3.22 -1.34 1.74
C ASP A 123 -3.43 -1.33 0.22
N ALA A 124 -3.88 -0.18 -0.32
CA ALA A 124 -3.94 0.09 -1.75
C ALA A 124 -3.67 1.59 -2.00
N GLY A 125 -3.33 1.94 -3.24
CA GLY A 125 -2.97 3.31 -3.58
C GLY A 125 -2.62 3.50 -5.04
N ASP A 126 -2.87 4.71 -5.52
CA ASP A 126 -2.61 5.13 -6.88
C ASP A 126 -2.13 6.58 -6.85
N ARG A 127 -0.83 6.80 -7.10
CA ARG A 127 -0.25 8.15 -7.15
C ARG A 127 -0.61 8.92 -8.41
N THR A 128 -1.03 8.22 -9.47
CA THR A 128 -1.40 8.85 -10.74
C THR A 128 -2.77 9.54 -10.64
N GLY A 129 -3.62 9.07 -9.72
CA GLY A 129 -5.00 9.52 -9.56
C GLY A 129 -5.94 9.08 -10.68
N ARG A 130 -5.49 8.23 -11.60
CA ARG A 130 -6.22 7.86 -12.83
C ARG A 130 -7.12 6.65 -12.66
N LEU A 131 -6.78 5.74 -11.74
CA LEU A 131 -7.49 4.47 -11.61
C LEU A 131 -8.80 4.64 -10.80
N PRO A 132 -9.88 3.94 -11.17
CA PRO A 132 -11.10 3.86 -10.37
C PRO A 132 -10.87 3.03 -9.10
N GLU A 133 -11.77 3.15 -8.12
CA GLU A 133 -11.63 2.46 -6.83
C GLU A 133 -11.45 0.94 -6.95
N VAL A 134 -12.25 0.32 -7.81
CA VAL A 134 -12.26 -1.13 -8.05
C VAL A 134 -12.17 -1.38 -9.55
N ILE A 135 -11.26 -2.28 -9.95
CA ILE A 135 -11.11 -2.77 -11.32
C ILE A 135 -11.25 -4.29 -11.27
N PRO A 136 -11.94 -4.94 -12.23
CA PRO A 136 -11.86 -6.40 -12.36
C PRO A 136 -10.40 -6.87 -12.48
N LEU A 137 -10.05 -8.03 -11.90
CA LEU A 137 -8.70 -8.58 -11.94
C LEU A 137 -8.39 -9.18 -13.33
N ASP A 138 -8.31 -8.32 -14.33
CA ASP A 138 -7.90 -8.65 -15.69
C ASP A 138 -7.10 -7.50 -16.31
N PHE A 139 -6.11 -7.88 -17.12
CA PHE A 139 -5.19 -6.93 -17.74
C PHE A 139 -5.87 -5.97 -18.73
N PRO A 140 -6.81 -6.40 -19.60
CA PRO A 140 -7.54 -5.49 -20.47
C PRO A 140 -8.30 -4.37 -19.72
N SER A 141 -9.01 -4.71 -18.64
CA SER A 141 -9.72 -3.74 -17.79
C SER A 141 -8.76 -2.76 -17.13
N PHE A 142 -7.61 -3.24 -16.64
CA PHE A 142 -6.57 -2.38 -16.10
C PHE A 142 -6.04 -1.41 -17.15
N MET A 143 -5.67 -1.89 -18.33
CA MET A 143 -5.15 -1.05 -19.41
C MET A 143 -6.17 -0.01 -19.88
N LYS A 144 -7.45 -0.41 -19.97
CA LYS A 144 -8.55 0.51 -20.27
C LYS A 144 -8.65 1.59 -19.20
N ALA A 145 -8.62 1.23 -17.91
CA ALA A 145 -8.69 2.20 -16.82
C ALA A 145 -7.46 3.13 -16.79
N PHE A 146 -6.26 2.59 -17.03
CA PHE A 146 -5.01 3.34 -17.00
C PHE A 146 -4.88 4.34 -18.15
N ASN A 147 -5.33 3.95 -19.36
CA ASN A 147 -5.24 4.79 -20.55
C ASN A 147 -6.44 5.74 -20.74
N ASN A 148 -7.60 5.42 -20.19
CA ASN A 148 -8.81 6.21 -20.42
C ASN A 148 -8.87 7.39 -19.45
N THR A 149 -8.34 8.54 -19.86
CA THR A 149 -8.49 9.81 -19.13
C THR A 149 -8.98 10.93 -20.04
N ALA A 150 -10.29 11.22 -19.97
CA ALA A 150 -10.84 12.49 -20.43
C ALA A 150 -11.96 13.10 -19.54
N ALA A 151 -12.34 12.51 -18.39
CA ALA A 151 -13.52 13.01 -17.64
C ALA A 151 -13.35 13.24 -16.11
N GLY A 152 -12.21 12.93 -15.50
CA GLY A 152 -12.08 12.99 -14.03
C GLY A 152 -11.39 14.23 -13.45
N ALA A 153 -10.63 14.97 -14.24
CA ALA A 153 -9.77 16.06 -13.73
C ALA A 153 -10.53 17.34 -13.32
N ALA A 154 -11.85 17.42 -13.55
CA ALA A 154 -12.65 18.61 -13.23
C ALA A 154 -13.48 18.52 -11.92
N ALA A 155 -13.61 17.35 -11.29
CA ALA A 155 -14.53 17.19 -10.15
C ALA A 155 -13.89 17.30 -8.75
N SER A 156 -12.56 17.28 -8.63
CA SER A 156 -11.88 17.34 -7.32
C SER A 156 -11.39 18.75 -6.91
N ALA A 157 -11.65 19.78 -7.70
CA ALA A 157 -11.26 21.16 -7.37
C ALA A 157 -12.32 21.97 -6.59
N ALA A 158 -13.48 21.39 -6.26
CA ALA A 158 -14.46 22.01 -5.38
C ALA A 158 -14.27 21.55 -3.93
N ARG A 159 -13.23 22.06 -3.27
CA ARG A 159 -13.17 22.05 -1.81
C ARG A 159 -14.17 23.12 -1.32
N PRO A 160 -15.19 22.80 -0.51
CA PRO A 160 -15.99 23.86 0.12
C PRO A 160 -15.07 24.65 1.05
N LYS A 161 -14.94 25.94 0.77
CA LYS A 161 -14.27 26.92 1.61
C LYS A 161 -14.97 26.90 2.99
N PRO A 162 -14.25 26.81 4.12
CA PRO A 162 -14.88 26.97 5.42
C PRO A 162 -15.43 28.40 5.51
N GLU A 163 -16.73 28.52 5.77
CA GLU A 163 -17.37 29.78 6.13
C GLU A 163 -16.73 30.33 7.41
N PRO A 164 -16.46 31.65 7.50
CA PRO A 164 -15.92 32.25 8.70
C PRO A 164 -16.98 32.25 9.81
N THR A 165 -16.67 31.58 10.92
CA THR A 165 -17.38 31.72 12.19
C THR A 165 -17.39 33.19 12.61
N VAL A 166 -18.59 33.76 12.72
CA VAL A 166 -18.81 35.10 13.25
C VAL A 166 -18.39 35.11 14.71
N SER A 167 -17.26 35.77 15.00
CA SER A 167 -16.88 36.13 16.36
C SER A 167 -17.83 37.24 16.83
N ALA A 168 -18.75 36.91 17.73
CA ALA A 168 -19.54 37.89 18.44
C ALA A 168 -18.62 38.69 19.37
N ALA A 169 -18.25 39.89 18.92
CA ALA A 169 -17.52 40.86 19.70
C ALA A 169 -18.32 41.28 20.94
N ALA A 170 -17.64 41.20 22.09
CA ALA A 170 -18.06 41.81 23.33
C ALA A 170 -18.30 43.32 23.13
N LYS A 171 -19.45 43.81 23.58
CA LYS A 171 -19.71 45.25 23.72
C LYS A 171 -18.96 45.79 24.96
N PRO A 172 -18.32 46.96 24.87
CA PRO A 172 -17.89 47.72 26.05
C PRO A 172 -18.93 48.79 26.44
N GLN A 173 -18.81 49.25 27.70
CA GLN A 173 -19.44 50.41 28.37
C GLN A 173 -20.88 50.17 28.87
N GLN A 174 -21.26 50.55 30.09
CA GLN A 174 -20.82 51.66 30.95
C GLN A 174 -21.12 51.35 32.42
#